data_AF-A0A3D4TDF8-F1
#
_entry.id   AF-A0A3D4TDF8-F1
#
_cell.length_a   1.000
_cell.length_b   1.000
_cell.length_c   1.000
_cell.angle_alpha   90.00
_cell.angle_beta   90.00
_cell.angle_gamma   90.00
#
_symmetry.space_group_name_H-M   'P 1'
#
loop_
_entity.id
_entity.type
_entity.pdbx_description
1 polymer ?
#
loop_
_entity_poly.entity_id
_entity_poly.type
_entity_poly.pdbx_seq_one_letter_code
_entity_poly.pdbx_strand_id
1 'polypeptide(L)' 'MIAIDNKLISDEVVEEQFVCDLAKCKGGCCEDGDAGAPLEDWEKKKL' A
#
# COMPACT_ATOMS: atom_id res chain seq x y z
N MET A 1 -11.44 17.01 4.90
CA MET A 1 -10.33 17.03 5.87
C MET A 1 -10.91 16.51 7.17
N ILE A 2 -10.26 15.56 7.83
CA ILE A 2 -10.82 14.88 9.02
C ILE A 2 -10.14 15.45 10.28
N ALA A 3 -10.92 15.86 11.29
CA ALA A 3 -10.40 16.33 12.57
C ALA A 3 -10.63 15.27 13.67
N ILE A 4 -9.58 14.92 14.41
CA ILE A 4 -9.65 14.01 15.57
C ILE A 4 -8.84 14.63 16.71
N ASP A 5 -9.50 14.89 17.83
CA ASP A 5 -8.95 15.64 18.97
C ASP A 5 -8.31 16.97 18.51
N ASN A 6 -7.00 17.10 18.67
CA ASN A 6 -6.20 18.26 18.28
C ASN A 6 -5.37 18.00 17.00
N LYS A 7 -5.78 17.04 16.16
CA LYS A 7 -5.09 16.66 14.92
C LYS A 7 -5.97 16.91 13.70
N LEU A 8 -5.35 17.41 12.64
CA LEU A 8 -5.95 17.54 11.31
C LEU A 8 -5.34 16.48 10.41
N ILE A 9 -6.21 15.70 9.79
CA ILE A 9 -5.86 14.55 8.95
C ILE A 9 -6.33 14.88 7.53
N SER A 10 -5.43 14.67 6.55
CA SER A 10 -5.73 14.85 5.13
C SER A 10 -6.77 13.82 4.67
N ASP A 11 -7.66 14.20 3.75
CA ASP A 11 -8.60 13.24 3.13
C ASP A 11 -7.87 12.20 2.28
N GLU A 12 -6.67 12.53 1.80
CA GLU A 12 -5.78 11.62 1.08
C GLU A 12 -5.53 10.33 1.87
N VAL A 13 -5.57 10.36 3.20
CA VAL A 13 -5.42 9.15 4.04
C VAL A 13 -6.51 8.11 3.75
N VAL A 14 -7.69 8.55 3.30
CA VAL A 14 -8.82 7.69 2.94
C VAL A 14 -8.90 7.46 1.42
N GLU A 15 -8.55 8.46 0.64
CA GLU A 15 -8.73 8.45 -0.82
C GLU A 15 -7.57 7.76 -1.55
N GLU A 16 -6.33 7.91 -1.06
CA GLU A 16 -5.15 7.38 -1.72
C GLU A 16 -4.88 5.93 -1.33
N GLN A 17 -4.47 5.13 -2.32
CA GLN A 17 -4.05 3.75 -2.09
C GLN A 17 -2.55 3.70 -1.79
N PHE A 18 -2.23 3.69 -0.50
CA PHE A 18 -0.84 3.56 -0.03
C PHE A 18 -0.27 2.14 -0.16
N VAL A 19 -1.12 1.16 -0.47
CA VAL A 19 -0.72 -0.25 -0.66
C VAL A 19 -0.91 -0.65 -2.12
N CYS A 20 0.05 -1.41 -2.65
CA CYS A 20 -0.02 -1.92 -4.01
C CYS A 20 -1.18 -2.91 -4.19
N ASP A 21 -1.95 -2.75 -5.27
CA ASP A 21 -2.90 -3.76 -5.71
C ASP A 21 -2.17 -4.95 -6.35
N LEU A 22 -1.79 -5.91 -5.49
CA LEU A 22 -1.09 -7.14 -5.88
C LEU A 22 -1.91 -8.02 -6.83
N ALA A 23 -3.24 -7.95 -6.80
CA ALA A 23 -4.08 -8.71 -7.74
C ALA A 23 -3.95 -8.16 -9.17
N LYS A 24 -3.77 -6.84 -9.30
CA LYS A 24 -3.57 -6.16 -10.58
C LYS A 24 -2.13 -6.26 -11.08
N CYS A 25 -1.14 -6.01 -10.21
CA CYS A 25 0.27 -5.97 -10.62
C CYS A 25 0.95 -7.34 -10.63
N LYS A 26 0.42 -8.31 -9.88
CA LYS A 26 0.98 -9.67 -9.70
C LYS A 26 2.46 -9.69 -9.31
N GLY A 27 2.91 -8.67 -8.58
CA GLY A 27 4.32 -8.54 -8.17
C GLY A 27 5.25 -7.94 -9.23
N GLY A 28 4.79 -7.70 -10.47
CA GLY A 28 5.66 -7.22 -11.55
C GLY A 28 6.31 -5.86 -11.27
N CYS A 29 5.62 -4.95 -10.58
CA CYS A 29 6.20 -3.65 -10.21
C CYS A 29 7.27 -3.74 -9.11
N CYS A 30 7.31 -4.84 -8.35
CA CYS A 30 8.24 -5.06 -7.25
C CYS A 30 9.39 -5.99 -7.62
N GLU A 31 9.21 -6.87 -8.61
CA GLU A 31 10.27 -7.75 -9.13
C GLU A 31 11.06 -7.12 -10.28
N ASP A 32 10.38 -6.40 -11.19
CA ASP A 32 11.04 -5.68 -12.29
C ASP A 32 11.36 -4.21 -11.94
N GLY A 33 10.92 -3.72 -10.77
CA GLY A 33 11.08 -2.35 -10.34
C GLY A 33 11.73 -2.21 -8.96
N ASP A 34 12.63 -1.25 -8.80
CA ASP A 34 13.39 -1.00 -7.55
C ASP A 34 12.56 -0.39 -6.40
N ALA A 35 11.26 -0.15 -6.62
CA ALA A 35 10.38 0.55 -5.68
C ALA A 35 9.47 -0.38 -4.86
N GLY A 36 9.63 -1.70 -4.99
CA GLY A 36 8.82 -2.69 -4.28
C GLY A 36 9.17 -2.81 -2.80
N ALA A 37 8.15 -2.84 -1.94
CA ALA A 37 8.33 -3.24 -0.54
C ALA A 37 8.63 -4.75 -0.47
N PRO A 38 9.62 -5.20 0.32
CA PRO A 38 9.87 -6.63 0.53
C PRO A 38 8.63 -7.31 1.12
N LEU A 39 8.21 -8.43 0.51
CA LEU A 39 7.10 -9.22 1.04
C LEU A 39 7.56 -10.08 2.23
N GLU A 40 6.82 -10.03 3.32
CA GLU A 40 6.99 -10.92 4.46
C GLU A 40 6.51 -12.35 4.12
N ASP A 41 7.03 -13.36 4.83
CA ASP A 41 6.76 -14.77 4.48
C ASP A 41 5.28 -15.17 4.62
N TRP A 42 4.51 -14.47 5.43
CA TRP A 42 3.08 -14.69 5.53
C TRP A 42 2.28 -14.08 4.36
N GLU A 43 2.83 -13.09 3.66
CA GLU A 43 2.24 -12.50 2.46
C GLU A 43 2.39 -13.42 1.24
N LYS A 44 3.51 -14.14 1.16
CA LYS A 44 3.80 -15.11 0.08
C LYS A 44 2.84 -16.30 0.04
N LYS A 45 2.21 -16.66 1.17
CA LYS A 45 1.34 -17.85 1.27
C LYS A 45 0.02 -17.76 0.49
N LYS A 46 -0.30 -16.60 -0.08
CA LYS A 46 -1.55 -16.35 -0.82
C LYS A 46 -1.38 -16.17 -2.34
N LEU A 47 -0.15 -16.28 -2.85
CA LEU A 47 0.13 -16.36 -4.29
C LEU A 47 0.00 -17.81 -4.77
#